data_AF-W6KQM4-F1
#
_entry.id   AF-W6KQM4-F1
#
_cell.length_a   1.000
_cell.length_b   1.000
_cell.length_c   1.000
_cell.angle_alpha   90.00
_cell.angle_beta   90.00
_cell.angle_gamma   90.00
#
_symmetry.space_group_name_H-M   'P 1'
#
loop_
_entity.id
_entity.type
_entity.pdbx_description
1 polymer ?
#
loop_
_entity_poly.entity_id
_entity_poly.type
_entity_poly.pdbx_seq_one_letter_code
_entity_poly.pdbx_strand_id
1 'polypeptide(L)'
;MIRRTFGCFVASSARTGGGSAPDATPSATARTNRLSVLHKLLIGEVQFRNRALLKVCNLEHSFGAGWRSEIESYTATLPPSDANLLRRQLARVDLTRFTTRELAMYGGEGPTHLASVAREANLAQGKAFLDAKGVKAFEAYVKAEATNANWSQADRDQFIKDVKALK
;
A
#
# COMPACT_ATOMS: atom_id res chain seq x y z
N MET A 1 30.99 17.29 -9.97
CA MET A 1 29.82 17.57 -10.85
C MET A 1 28.95 16.32 -10.91
N ILE A 2 27.88 16.26 -10.13
CA ILE A 2 27.00 15.08 -10.05
C ILE A 2 25.75 15.37 -10.89
N ARG A 3 25.67 14.74 -12.07
CA ARG A 3 24.48 14.70 -12.92
C ARG A 3 23.36 13.98 -12.14
N ARG A 4 22.36 14.73 -11.66
CA ARG A 4 21.14 14.17 -11.09
C ARG A 4 20.15 13.89 -12.20
N THR A 5 20.12 12.64 -12.65
CA THR A 5 19.13 12.11 -13.58
C THR A 5 17.77 12.11 -12.88
N PHE A 6 16.83 12.91 -13.37
CA PHE A 6 15.42 12.83 -12.98
C PHE A 6 14.89 11.44 -13.37
N GLY A 7 14.58 10.60 -12.39
CA GLY A 7 13.95 9.31 -12.62
C GLY A 7 12.48 9.51 -12.99
N CYS A 8 12.15 9.29 -14.27
CA CYS A 8 10.78 9.18 -14.75
C CYS A 8 10.05 8.03 -14.04
N PHE A 9 8.92 8.33 -13.39
CA PHE A 9 7.94 7.30 -13.07
C PHE A 9 7.13 7.00 -14.33
N VAL A 10 7.11 5.72 -14.72
CA VAL A 10 6.52 5.23 -15.97
C VAL A 10 5.04 4.96 -15.74
N ALA A 11 4.22 5.61 -16.56
CA ALA A 11 2.78 5.38 -16.68
C ALA A 11 2.49 4.03 -17.35
N SER A 12 1.49 3.30 -16.84
CA SER A 12 0.87 2.18 -17.55
C SER A 12 -0.63 2.43 -17.66
N SER A 13 -1.10 2.65 -18.89
CA SER A 13 -2.52 2.84 -19.24
C SER A 13 -3.23 1.49 -19.44
N ALA A 14 -4.45 1.37 -18.91
CA ALA A 14 -5.57 0.71 -19.57
C ALA A 14 -6.91 1.23 -19.01
N ARG A 15 -7.75 1.80 -19.89
CA ARG A 15 -9.15 2.17 -19.65
C ARG A 15 -10.04 0.92 -19.77
N THR A 16 -11.15 0.83 -19.01
CA THR A 16 -12.57 0.98 -19.45
C THR A 16 -13.57 0.37 -18.45
N GLY A 17 -14.70 1.07 -18.24
CA GLY A 17 -15.98 0.57 -17.70
C GLY A 17 -16.03 0.40 -16.17
N GLY A 18 -17.04 0.83 -15.41
CA GLY A 18 -18.41 1.20 -15.71
C GLY A 18 -19.29 0.64 -14.57
N GLY A 19 -20.19 1.46 -14.03
CA GLY A 19 -21.31 1.01 -13.21
C GLY A 19 -21.08 1.03 -11.69
N SER A 20 -21.53 2.11 -11.05
CA SER A 20 -21.89 2.11 -9.64
C SER A 20 -23.07 1.16 -9.44
N ALA A 21 -22.82 -0.03 -8.90
CA ALA A 21 -23.84 -0.96 -8.41
C ALA A 21 -23.93 -0.86 -6.88
N PRO A 22 -25.12 -1.01 -6.30
CA PRO A 22 -25.37 -0.77 -4.88
C PRO A 22 -24.66 -1.81 -4.01
N ASP A 23 -24.28 -1.37 -2.81
CA ASP A 23 -23.57 -2.09 -1.76
C ASP A 23 -24.33 -3.37 -1.34
N ALA A 24 -24.09 -4.46 -2.06
CA ALA A 24 -24.59 -5.78 -1.69
C ALA A 24 -23.74 -6.28 -0.52
N THR A 25 -24.20 -6.04 0.70
CA THR A 25 -23.55 -6.56 1.91
C THR A 25 -23.54 -8.09 1.81
N PRO A 26 -22.37 -8.75 1.73
CA PRO A 26 -22.31 -10.18 1.54
C PRO A 26 -22.93 -10.90 2.74
N SER A 27 -23.74 -11.93 2.47
CA SER A 27 -24.33 -12.83 3.47
C SER A 27 -23.27 -13.32 4.47
N ALA A 28 -23.65 -13.48 5.74
CA ALA A 28 -22.73 -13.88 6.81
C ALA A 28 -21.95 -15.17 6.47
N THR A 29 -22.60 -16.15 5.85
CA THR A 29 -21.96 -17.40 5.40
C THR A 29 -20.93 -17.16 4.28
N ALA A 30 -21.23 -16.26 3.35
CA ALA A 30 -20.31 -15.88 2.27
C ALA A 30 -19.09 -15.11 2.82
N ARG A 31 -19.30 -14.26 3.83
CA ARG A 31 -18.24 -13.54 4.54
C ARG A 31 -17.31 -14.50 5.28
N THR A 32 -17.85 -15.48 6.00
CA THR A 32 -17.06 -16.51 6.70
C THR A 32 -16.22 -17.36 5.73
N ASN A 33 -16.81 -17.76 4.59
CA ASN A 33 -16.08 -18.49 3.55
C ASN A 33 -14.96 -17.65 2.92
N ARG A 34 -15.22 -16.37 2.65
CA ARG A 34 -14.22 -15.43 2.11
C ARG A 34 -13.04 -15.25 3.08
N LEU A 35 -13.30 -15.11 4.38
CA LEU A 35 -12.23 -14.98 5.39
C LEU A 35 -11.45 -16.28 5.61
N SER A 36 -12.11 -17.43 5.53
CA SER A 36 -11.42 -18.73 5.54
C SER A 36 -10.46 -18.89 4.35
N VAL A 37 -10.89 -18.49 3.14
CA VAL A 37 -10.02 -18.51 1.96
C VAL A 37 -8.85 -17.53 2.12
N LEU A 38 -9.10 -16.33 2.62
CA LEU A 38 -8.06 -15.35 2.90
C LEU A 38 -7.04 -15.87 3.93
N HIS A 39 -7.50 -16.50 5.00
CA HIS A 39 -6.63 -17.14 5.99
C HIS A 39 -5.73 -18.19 5.32
N LYS A 40 -6.31 -19.14 4.58
CA LYS A 40 -5.57 -20.19 3.86
C LYS A 40 -4.54 -19.61 2.88
N LEU A 41 -4.88 -18.51 2.22
CA LEU A 41 -4.01 -17.81 1.29
C LEU A 41 -2.80 -17.19 2.02
N LEU A 42 -3.03 -16.57 3.17
CA LEU A 42 -1.99 -15.91 3.99
C LEU A 42 -1.02 -16.91 4.62
N ILE A 43 -1.49 -18.10 5.01
CA ILE A 43 -0.63 -19.17 5.55
C ILE A 43 0.03 -20.02 4.45
N GLY A 44 -0.35 -19.83 3.19
CA GLY A 44 0.25 -20.49 2.02
C GLY A 44 -0.33 -21.87 1.68
N GLU A 45 -1.47 -22.24 2.25
CA GLU A 45 -2.19 -23.48 1.89
C GLU A 45 -2.83 -23.40 0.50
N VAL A 46 -3.27 -22.21 0.11
CA VAL A 46 -3.80 -21.95 -1.23
C VAL A 46 -3.02 -20.81 -1.88
N GLN A 47 -3.06 -20.77 -3.20
CA GLN A 47 -2.43 -19.72 -4.00
C GLN A 47 -3.49 -18.99 -4.81
N PHE A 48 -3.20 -17.75 -5.20
CA PHE A 48 -4.03 -17.07 -6.18
C PHE A 48 -4.04 -17.84 -7.50
N ARG A 49 -5.17 -17.72 -8.22
CA ARG A 49 -5.28 -18.23 -9.58
C ARG A 49 -4.21 -17.59 -10.46
N ASN A 50 -3.79 -18.33 -11.50
CA ASN A 50 -2.75 -17.90 -12.44
C ASN A 50 -1.38 -17.60 -11.80
N ARG A 51 -1.09 -18.18 -10.63
CA ARG A 51 0.17 -17.96 -9.89
C ARG A 51 0.44 -16.47 -9.58
N ALA A 52 -0.63 -15.68 -9.38
CA ALA A 52 -0.46 -14.29 -8.97
C ALA A 52 0.23 -14.22 -7.59
N LEU A 53 1.09 -13.22 -7.41
CA LEU A 53 1.87 -13.08 -6.19
C LEU A 53 0.99 -12.62 -5.03
N LEU A 54 1.30 -13.11 -3.82
CA LEU A 54 0.69 -12.62 -2.59
C LEU A 54 1.25 -11.23 -2.26
N LYS A 55 0.49 -10.18 -2.62
CA LYS A 55 0.83 -8.78 -2.37
C LYS A 55 -0.38 -8.01 -1.87
N VAL A 56 -0.16 -6.94 -1.11
CA VAL A 56 -1.24 -6.06 -0.61
C VAL A 56 -2.15 -5.58 -1.73
N CYS A 57 -1.60 -5.11 -2.85
CA CYS A 57 -2.40 -4.64 -3.98
C CYS A 57 -3.32 -5.73 -4.58
N ASN A 58 -2.86 -6.98 -4.63
CA ASN A 58 -3.64 -8.11 -5.13
C ASN A 58 -4.71 -8.55 -4.11
N LEU A 59 -4.40 -8.44 -2.82
CA LEU A 59 -5.35 -8.70 -1.73
C LEU A 59 -6.46 -7.64 -1.72
N GLU A 60 -6.13 -6.36 -1.81
CA GLU A 60 -7.10 -5.27 -1.92
C GLU A 60 -7.95 -5.41 -3.17
N HIS A 61 -7.39 -5.82 -4.30
CA HIS A 61 -8.15 -6.07 -5.51
C HIS A 61 -9.14 -7.24 -5.36
N SER A 62 -8.73 -8.33 -4.70
CA SER A 62 -9.54 -9.56 -4.61
C SER A 62 -10.53 -9.57 -3.44
N PHE A 63 -10.19 -8.88 -2.35
CA PHE A 63 -10.92 -8.87 -1.09
C PHE A 63 -11.43 -7.47 -0.72
N GLY A 64 -11.08 -6.41 -1.46
CA GLY A 64 -11.52 -5.04 -1.16
C GLY A 64 -10.69 -4.35 -0.08
N ALA A 65 -10.81 -3.02 0.03
CA ALA A 65 -9.99 -2.19 0.93
C ALA A 65 -10.09 -2.56 2.43
N GLY A 66 -11.22 -3.15 2.85
CA GLY A 66 -11.46 -3.60 4.23
C GLY A 66 -10.85 -4.96 4.59
N TRP A 67 -10.17 -5.65 3.67
CA TRP A 67 -9.68 -7.02 3.90
C TRP A 67 -8.85 -7.16 5.19
N ARG A 68 -8.05 -6.12 5.51
CA ARG A 68 -7.16 -6.13 6.67
C ARG A 68 -7.92 -6.10 7.98
N SER A 69 -8.86 -5.16 8.15
CA SER A 69 -9.63 -5.07 9.40
C SER A 69 -10.50 -6.32 9.60
N GLU A 70 -11.03 -6.87 8.51
CA GLU A 70 -11.80 -8.11 8.55
C GLU A 70 -10.94 -9.31 9.01
N ILE A 71 -9.72 -9.49 8.47
CA ILE A 71 -8.86 -10.61 8.84
C ILE A 71 -8.23 -10.43 10.24
N GLU A 72 -7.95 -9.20 10.66
CA GLU A 72 -7.52 -8.89 12.02
C GLU A 72 -8.62 -9.24 13.03
N SER A 73 -9.88 -8.93 12.71
CA SER A 73 -11.03 -9.31 13.53
C SER A 73 -11.20 -10.84 13.58
N TYR A 74 -11.03 -11.51 12.45
CA TYR A 74 -11.04 -12.99 12.38
C TYR A 74 -9.89 -13.62 13.19
N THR A 75 -8.74 -12.96 13.27
CA THR A 75 -7.59 -13.45 14.05
C THR A 75 -7.94 -13.60 15.54
N ALA A 76 -8.84 -12.77 16.06
CA ALA A 76 -9.30 -12.85 17.46
C ALA A 76 -10.13 -14.09 17.75
N THR A 77 -10.70 -14.75 16.73
CA THR A 77 -11.51 -15.97 16.88
C THR A 77 -10.68 -17.25 16.81
N LEU A 78 -9.38 -17.15 16.51
CA LEU A 78 -8.49 -18.29 16.31
C LEU A 78 -7.78 -18.72 17.62
N PRO A 79 -7.35 -20.00 17.72
CA PRO A 79 -6.45 -20.43 18.78
C PRO A 79 -5.16 -19.58 18.82
N PRO A 80 -4.51 -19.42 19.98
CA PRO A 80 -3.34 -18.54 20.12
C PRO A 80 -2.18 -18.85 19.16
N SER A 81 -1.95 -20.14 18.88
CA SER A 81 -0.96 -20.61 17.89
C SER A 81 -1.22 -20.00 16.52
N ASP A 82 -2.43 -20.19 16.01
CA ASP A 82 -2.80 -19.84 14.63
C ASP A 82 -2.95 -18.33 14.50
N ALA A 83 -3.45 -17.68 15.55
CA ALA A 83 -3.49 -16.22 15.63
C ALA A 83 -2.09 -15.61 15.51
N ASN A 84 -1.09 -16.17 16.20
CA ASN A 84 0.30 -15.69 16.11
C ASN A 84 0.92 -15.97 14.75
N LEU A 85 0.63 -17.12 14.13
CA LEU A 85 1.05 -17.40 12.77
C LEU A 85 0.47 -16.37 11.80
N LEU A 86 -0.84 -16.12 11.86
CA LEU A 86 -1.53 -15.18 10.99
C LEU A 86 -1.01 -13.75 11.15
N ARG A 87 -0.78 -13.28 12.39
CA ARG A 87 -0.16 -11.96 12.65
C ARG A 87 1.21 -11.82 12.00
N ARG A 88 2.05 -12.86 12.06
CA ARG A 88 3.36 -12.85 11.37
C ARG A 88 3.21 -12.75 9.85
N GLN A 89 2.23 -13.45 9.27
CA GLN A 89 1.98 -13.37 7.83
C GLN A 89 1.45 -12.00 7.42
N LEU A 90 0.56 -11.40 8.21
CA LEU A 90 0.10 -10.02 7.98
C LEU A 90 1.28 -9.03 7.97
N ALA A 91 2.19 -9.15 8.93
CA ALA A 91 3.40 -8.31 8.98
C ALA A 91 4.31 -8.50 7.75
N ARG A 92 4.43 -9.73 7.22
CA ARG A 92 5.21 -10.00 5.99
C ARG A 92 4.52 -9.45 4.75
N VAL A 93 3.20 -9.62 4.65
CA VAL A 93 2.40 -9.06 3.57
C VAL A 93 2.49 -7.55 3.59
N ASP A 94 2.54 -6.90 4.75
CA ASP A 94 2.70 -5.46 4.85
C ASP A 94 3.97 -4.94 4.18
N LEU A 95 5.06 -5.69 4.21
CA LEU A 95 6.29 -5.33 3.51
C LEU A 95 6.12 -5.33 1.99
N THR A 96 5.16 -6.08 1.46
CA THR A 96 4.89 -6.16 0.01
C THR A 96 4.21 -4.91 -0.55
N ARG A 97 3.82 -3.95 0.30
CA ARG A 97 3.34 -2.63 -0.15
C ARG A 97 4.46 -1.80 -0.78
N PHE A 98 5.70 -2.02 -0.33
CA PHE A 98 6.87 -1.31 -0.84
C PHE A 98 7.35 -1.96 -2.12
N THR A 99 7.85 -1.15 -3.04
CA THR A 99 8.52 -1.67 -4.23
C THR A 99 9.83 -2.36 -3.85
N THR A 100 10.29 -3.29 -4.67
CA THR A 100 11.58 -3.98 -4.46
C THR A 100 12.75 -3.00 -4.37
N ARG A 101 12.68 -1.88 -5.10
CA ARG A 101 13.69 -0.82 -5.05
C ARG A 101 13.67 -0.09 -3.70
N GLU A 102 12.50 0.29 -3.20
CA GLU A 102 12.38 0.96 -1.90
C GLU A 102 12.80 0.03 -0.77
N LEU A 103 12.47 -1.26 -0.84
CA LEU A 103 12.95 -2.25 0.13
C LEU A 103 14.49 -2.35 0.14
N ALA A 104 15.12 -2.33 -1.03
CA ALA A 104 16.58 -2.35 -1.13
C ALA A 104 17.24 -1.07 -0.60
N MET A 105 16.58 0.09 -0.75
CA MET A 105 17.13 1.38 -0.32
C MET A 105 16.85 1.69 1.16
N TYR A 106 15.67 1.32 1.67
CA TYR A 106 15.17 1.75 2.98
C TYR A 106 15.06 0.61 3.99
N GLY A 107 15.24 -0.64 3.57
CA GLY A 107 15.10 -1.82 4.43
C GLY A 107 16.33 -2.19 5.25
N GLY A 108 17.41 -1.40 5.19
CA GLY A 108 18.69 -1.73 5.85
C GLY A 108 18.60 -1.82 7.38
N GLU A 109 17.75 -1.00 8.01
CA GLU A 109 17.53 -0.99 9.46
C GLU A 109 16.51 -2.04 9.94
N GLY A 110 15.95 -2.80 9.00
CA GLY A 110 14.95 -3.83 9.28
C GLY A 110 13.50 -3.35 9.08
N PRO A 111 12.54 -4.28 9.17
CA PRO A 111 11.16 -4.06 8.77
C PRO A 111 10.39 -3.05 9.65
N THR A 112 10.80 -2.87 10.91
CA THR A 112 10.17 -1.95 11.86
C THR A 112 10.45 -0.47 11.53
N HIS A 113 11.59 -0.19 10.90
CA HIS A 113 12.04 1.17 10.56
C HIS A 113 11.70 1.55 9.11
N LEU A 114 11.33 0.57 8.28
CA LEU A 114 11.10 0.77 6.85
C LEU A 114 10.11 1.90 6.55
N ALA A 115 8.99 1.98 7.29
CA ALA A 115 7.98 3.00 7.06
C ALA A 115 8.47 4.41 7.43
N SER A 116 9.23 4.56 8.53
CA SER A 116 9.79 5.86 8.94
C SER A 116 10.88 6.30 7.97
N VAL A 117 11.80 5.41 7.59
CA VAL A 117 12.88 5.71 6.65
C VAL A 117 12.32 6.09 5.27
N ALA A 118 11.31 5.35 4.78
CA ALA A 118 10.64 5.68 3.53
C ALA A 118 9.93 7.04 3.60
N ARG A 119 9.28 7.37 4.73
CA ARG A 119 8.64 8.67 4.95
C ARG A 119 9.66 9.80 4.90
N GLU A 120 10.77 9.67 5.60
CA GLU A 120 11.86 10.65 5.63
C GLU A 120 12.46 10.87 4.24
N ALA A 121 12.73 9.78 3.51
CA ALA A 121 13.23 9.86 2.14
C ALA A 121 12.24 10.59 1.22
N ASN A 122 10.95 10.29 1.31
CA ASN A 122 9.91 10.95 0.52
C ASN A 122 9.78 12.44 0.86
N LEU A 123 9.91 12.81 2.13
CA LEU A 123 9.92 14.20 2.59
C LEU A 123 11.13 14.97 2.05
N ALA A 124 12.33 14.38 2.13
CA ALA A 124 13.56 14.98 1.61
C ALA A 124 13.49 15.17 0.08
N GLN A 125 12.97 14.18 -0.66
CA GLN A 125 12.75 14.28 -2.10
C GLN A 125 11.71 15.35 -2.45
N GLY A 126 10.61 15.40 -1.70
CA GLY A 126 9.59 16.43 -1.84
C GLY A 126 10.15 17.83 -1.63
N LYS A 127 10.97 18.04 -0.60
CA LYS A 127 11.63 19.33 -0.31
C LYS A 127 12.59 19.72 -1.42
N ALA A 128 13.43 18.78 -1.88
CA ALA A 128 14.35 19.04 -3.00
C ALA A 128 13.60 19.41 -4.29
N PHE A 129 12.46 18.79 -4.56
CA PHE A 129 11.62 19.14 -5.70
C PHE A 129 10.97 20.52 -5.53
N LEU A 130 10.45 20.81 -4.34
CA LEU A 130 9.86 22.10 -3.99
C LEU A 130 10.87 23.24 -4.17
N ASP A 131 12.10 23.07 -3.68
CA ASP A 131 13.16 24.06 -3.79
C ASP A 131 13.60 24.27 -5.25
N ALA A 132 13.57 23.22 -6.07
CA ALA A 132 14.01 23.29 -7.46
C ALA A 132 12.93 23.79 -8.45
N LYS A 133 11.65 23.54 -8.18
CA LYS A 133 10.54 23.79 -9.13
C LYS A 133 9.49 24.77 -8.62
N GLY A 134 9.53 25.10 -7.34
CA GLY A 134 8.57 26.00 -6.68
C GLY A 134 7.24 25.33 -6.33
N VAL A 135 6.45 26.05 -5.53
CA VAL A 135 5.23 25.55 -4.87
C VAL A 135 4.19 25.02 -5.86
N LYS A 136 3.88 25.78 -6.93
CA LYS A 136 2.82 25.41 -7.88
C LYS A 136 3.13 24.09 -8.60
N ALA A 137 4.37 23.92 -9.06
CA ALA A 137 4.79 22.70 -9.75
C ALA A 137 4.82 21.51 -8.80
N PHE A 138 5.29 21.70 -7.56
CA PHE A 138 5.27 20.67 -6.53
C PHE A 138 3.85 20.19 -6.19
N GLU A 139 2.92 21.11 -5.92
CA GLU A 139 1.54 20.72 -5.60
C GLU A 139 0.84 20.01 -6.76
N ALA A 140 1.05 20.47 -7.99
CA ALA A 140 0.49 19.82 -9.19
C ALA A 140 1.05 18.40 -9.36
N TYR A 141 2.37 18.25 -9.17
CA TYR A 141 3.04 16.96 -9.23
C TYR A 141 2.50 15.99 -8.18
N VAL A 142 2.46 16.40 -6.90
CA VAL A 142 1.94 15.56 -5.81
C VAL A 142 0.47 15.20 -6.03
N LYS A 143 -0.37 16.10 -6.56
CA LYS A 143 -1.77 15.81 -6.89
C LYS A 143 -1.91 14.75 -7.99
N ALA A 144 -1.05 14.79 -9.01
CA ALA A 144 -1.07 13.79 -10.07
C ALA A 144 -0.63 12.42 -9.55
N GLU A 145 0.48 12.37 -8.81
CA GLU A 145 0.99 11.12 -8.24
C GLU A 145 0.04 10.51 -7.20
N ALA A 146 -0.56 11.34 -6.34
CA ALA A 146 -1.55 10.88 -5.36
C ALA A 146 -2.75 10.21 -6.03
N THR A 147 -3.23 10.76 -7.16
CA THR A 147 -4.30 10.13 -7.95
C THR A 147 -3.88 8.78 -8.50
N ASN A 148 -2.66 8.68 -9.05
CA ASN A 148 -2.14 7.42 -9.61
C ASN A 148 -1.91 6.35 -8.54
N ALA A 149 -1.46 6.75 -7.35
CA ALA A 149 -1.22 5.88 -6.21
C ALA A 149 -2.47 5.60 -5.36
N ASN A 150 -3.63 6.14 -5.76
CA ASN A 150 -4.90 6.04 -5.03
C ASN A 150 -4.80 6.54 -3.57
N TRP A 151 -4.03 7.61 -3.33
CA TRP A 151 -3.95 8.25 -2.02
C TRP A 151 -5.23 9.03 -1.72
N SER A 152 -5.63 9.03 -0.44
CA SER A 152 -6.73 9.87 -0.01
C SER A 152 -6.36 11.36 -0.14
N GLN A 153 -7.38 12.21 -0.25
CA GLN A 153 -7.17 13.65 -0.23
C GLN A 153 -6.47 14.11 1.06
N ALA A 154 -6.82 13.51 2.20
CA ALA A 154 -6.22 13.83 3.48
C ALA A 154 -4.72 13.51 3.51
N ASP A 155 -4.32 12.32 3.03
CA ASP A 155 -2.91 11.90 3.00
C ASP A 155 -2.08 12.82 2.10
N ARG A 156 -2.63 13.17 0.93
CA ARG A 156 -2.00 14.09 -0.02
C ARG A 156 -1.78 15.47 0.61
N ASP A 157 -2.83 16.04 1.19
CA ASP A 157 -2.79 17.40 1.72
C ASP A 157 -1.86 17.47 2.95
N GLN A 158 -1.85 16.42 3.77
CA GLN A 158 -0.90 16.27 4.87
C GLN A 158 0.54 16.14 4.37
N PHE A 159 0.80 15.36 3.32
CA PHE A 159 2.13 15.26 2.72
C PHE A 159 2.66 16.61 2.23
N ILE A 160 1.83 17.38 1.52
CA ILE A 160 2.18 18.72 1.03
C ILE A 160 2.51 19.65 2.20
N LYS A 161 1.68 19.62 3.25
CA LYS A 161 1.90 20.41 4.47
C LYS A 161 3.23 20.08 5.14
N ASP A 162 3.52 18.78 5.29
CA ASP A 162 4.74 18.31 5.95
C ASP A 162 5.98 18.75 5.16
N VAL A 163 5.98 18.62 3.82
CA VAL A 163 7.11 19.07 2.99
C VAL A 163 7.34 20.58 3.08
N LYS A 164 6.27 21.38 3.09
CA LYS A 164 6.36 22.85 3.22
C LYS A 164 6.84 23.29 4.61
N ALA A 165 6.64 22.48 5.63
CA ALA A 165 7.08 22.76 7.00
C ALA A 165 8.56 22.44 7.23
N LEU A 166 9.19 21.68 6.34
CA LEU A 166 10.63 21.42 6.38
C LEU A 166 11.40 22.69 6.05
N LYS A 167 12.39 23.01 6.89
CA LYS A 167 13.31 24.13 6.69
C LYS A 167 14.30 23.81 5.56
#